data_AF-A0A239KZU2-F1
#
_entry.id   AF-A0A239KZU2-F1
#
_cell.length_a   1.000
_cell.length_b   1.000
_cell.length_c   1.000
_cell.angle_alpha   90.00
_cell.angle_beta   90.00
_cell.angle_gamma   90.00
#
_symmetry.space_group_name_H-M   'P 1'
#
loop_
_entity.id
_entity.type
_entity.pdbx_description
1 polymer ?
#
loop_
_entity_poly.entity_id
_entity_poly.type
_entity_poly.pdbx_seq_one_letter_code
_entity_poly.pdbx_strand_id
1 'polypeptide(L)'
;MLAIFRLISAGEVGFDVDLRELRGQRGVDVLCAFLRAIGRRLRKPVLISPEGDYGNPVLGFDPAVGRVVLLVDPRSGRQLT
;
A
#
# COMPACT_ATOMS: atom_id res chain seq x y z
N MET A 1 13.62 -1.96 -5.14
CA MET A 1 12.58 -1.92 -4.11
C MET A 1 12.67 -3.20 -3.31
N LEU A 2 13.34 -3.12 -2.18
CA LEU A 2 13.31 -4.13 -1.14
C LEU A 2 11.95 -4.07 -0.42
N ALA A 3 11.34 -5.24 -0.23
CA ALA A 3 10.15 -5.41 0.59
C ALA A 3 10.37 -6.59 1.54
N ILE A 4 10.25 -6.35 2.84
CA ILE A 4 10.40 -7.39 3.87
C ILE A 4 9.01 -7.85 4.28
N PHE A 5 8.71 -9.13 4.07
CA PHE A 5 7.41 -9.71 4.43
C PHE A 5 7.43 -10.28 5.85
N ARG A 6 6.35 -10.02 6.60
CA ARG A 6 6.11 -10.58 7.93
C ARG A 6 4.73 -11.22 7.98
N LEU A 7 4.69 -12.47 8.45
CA LEU A 7 3.43 -13.13 8.79
C LEU A 7 2.95 -12.55 10.12
N ILE A 8 1.84 -11.81 10.09
CA ILE A 8 1.29 -11.13 11.27
C ILE A 8 0.24 -12.03 11.93
N SER A 9 -0.64 -12.61 11.12
CA SER A 9 -1.67 -13.54 11.56
C SER A 9 -2.03 -14.53 10.43
N ALA A 10 -2.92 -15.48 10.71
CA ALA A 10 -3.40 -16.45 9.70
C ALA A 10 -4.05 -15.77 8.46
N GLY A 11 -4.56 -14.55 8.62
CA GLY A 11 -5.21 -13.79 7.54
C GLY A 11 -4.39 -12.62 7.00
N GLU A 12 -3.25 -12.30 7.60
CA GLU A 12 -2.56 -11.03 7.41
C GLU A 12 -1.05 -11.22 7.21
N VAL A 13 -0.57 -10.62 6.13
CA VAL A 13 0.86 -10.48 5.84
C VAL A 13 1.16 -8.99 5.77
N GLY A 14 1.98 -8.51 6.69
CA GLY A 14 2.55 -7.18 6.64
C GLY A 14 3.77 -7.18 5.72
N PHE A 15 4.07 -6.05 5.11
CA PHE A 15 5.33 -5.86 4.42
C PHE A 15 5.84 -4.43 4.62
N ASP A 16 7.13 -4.32 4.87
CA ASP A 16 7.80 -3.04 5.01
C ASP A 16 8.61 -2.73 3.77
N VAL A 17 8.52 -1.49 3.29
CA VAL A 17 9.23 -0.99 2.11
C VAL A 17 10.18 0.11 2.55
N ASP A 18 11.45 0.00 2.15
CA ASP A 18 12.41 1.09 2.40
C ASP A 18 12.05 2.30 1.55
N LEU A 19 11.51 3.34 2.20
CA LEU A 19 11.14 4.57 1.52
C LEU A 19 12.34 5.20 0.81
N ARG A 20 13.58 5.01 1.27
CA ARG A 20 14.79 5.56 0.63
C ARG A 20 14.96 5.09 -0.81
N GLU A 21 14.42 3.93 -1.16
CA GLU A 21 14.42 3.39 -2.52
C GLU A 21 13.30 3.98 -3.39
N LEU A 22 12.29 4.60 -2.79
CA LEU A 22 11.15 5.21 -3.47
C LEU A 22 11.40 6.69 -3.74
N ARG A 23 12.31 7.00 -4.69
CA ARG A 23 12.66 8.38 -5.05
C ARG A 23 11.98 8.82 -6.34
N GLY A 24 11.41 10.01 -6.31
CA GLY A 24 10.72 10.63 -7.45
C GLY A 24 9.54 9.80 -7.96
N GLN A 25 9.00 10.20 -9.11
CA GLN A 25 7.82 9.55 -9.70
C GLN A 25 8.08 8.07 -10.01
N ARG A 26 9.26 7.73 -10.55
CA ARG A 26 9.61 6.35 -10.88
C ARG A 26 9.56 5.42 -9.66
N GLY A 27 10.00 5.90 -8.49
CA GLY A 27 9.91 5.13 -7.25
C GLY A 27 8.46 4.86 -6.86
N VAL A 28 7.59 5.87 -6.97
CA VAL A 28 6.15 5.74 -6.73
C VAL A 28 5.49 4.77 -7.71
N ASP A 29 5.89 4.81 -8.98
CA ASP A 29 5.38 3.89 -10.00
C ASP A 29 5.74 2.43 -9.70
N VAL A 30 6.96 2.19 -9.21
CA VAL A 30 7.42 0.86 -8.77
C VAL A 30 6.61 0.36 -7.57
N LEU A 31 6.38 1.22 -6.56
CA LEU A 31 5.52 0.86 -5.43
C LEU A 31 4.10 0.53 -5.90
N CYS A 32 3.52 1.35 -6.76
CA CYS A 32 2.18 1.12 -7.30
C CYS A 32 2.09 -0.19 -8.09
N ALA A 33 3.09 -0.51 -8.91
CA ALA A 33 3.17 -1.75 -9.66
C ALA A 33 3.25 -2.98 -8.73
N PHE A 34 4.04 -2.89 -7.65
CA PHE A 34 4.16 -3.93 -6.65
C PHE A 34 2.84 -4.22 -5.92
N LEU A 35 2.14 -3.18 -5.45
CA LEU A 35 0.84 -3.32 -4.80
C LEU A 35 -0.20 -3.95 -5.73
N ARG A 36 -0.23 -3.53 -7.00
CA ARG A 36 -1.11 -4.14 -8.02
C ARG A 36 -0.78 -5.62 -8.25
N ALA A 37 0.51 -5.99 -8.30
CA ALA A 37 0.91 -7.37 -8.51
C ALA A 37 0.42 -8.28 -7.38
N ILE A 38 0.60 -7.86 -6.13
CA ILE A 38 0.12 -8.60 -4.95
C ILE A 38 -1.41 -8.68 -4.96
N GLY A 39 -2.09 -7.53 -5.06
CA GLY A 39 -3.54 -7.45 -4.97
C GLY A 39 -4.24 -8.24 -6.07
N ARG A 40 -3.74 -8.19 -7.31
CA ARG A 40 -4.24 -9.03 -8.41
C ARG A 40 -4.02 -10.51 -8.16
N ARG A 41 -2.86 -10.91 -7.63
CA ARG A 41 -2.53 -12.31 -7.37
C ARG A 41 -3.36 -12.92 -6.24
N LEU A 42 -3.71 -12.11 -5.24
CA LEU A 42 -4.49 -12.52 -4.08
C LEU A 42 -6.00 -12.28 -4.24
N ARG A 43 -6.41 -11.44 -5.20
CA ARG A 43 -7.79 -10.93 -5.34
C ARG A 43 -8.30 -10.30 -4.05
N LYS A 44 -7.43 -9.53 -3.39
CA LYS A 44 -7.70 -8.85 -2.12
C LYS A 44 -7.19 -7.42 -2.15
N PRO A 45 -7.75 -6.51 -1.34
CA PRO A 45 -7.16 -5.22 -1.09
C PRO A 45 -5.75 -5.36 -0.52
N VAL A 46 -4.87 -4.41 -0.85
CA VAL A 46 -3.55 -4.28 -0.24
C VAL A 46 -3.43 -2.87 0.29
N LEU A 47 -3.23 -2.71 1.59
CA LEU A 47 -3.26 -1.42 2.27
C LEU A 47 -1.87 -1.03 2.74
N ILE A 48 -1.55 0.26 2.67
CA ILE A 48 -0.37 0.86 3.28
C ILE A 48 -0.85 1.85 4.34
N SER A 49 -0.41 1.63 5.56
CA SER A 49 -0.56 2.60 6.66
C SER A 49 0.82 3.21 6.98
N PRO A 50 0.88 4.44 7.49
CA PRO A 50 2.12 4.99 8.04
C PRO A 50 2.65 4.12 9.17
N GLU A 51 3.98 4.06 9.32
CA GLU A 51 4.59 3.35 10.43
C GLU A 51 4.11 3.94 11.77
N GLY A 52 3.62 3.08 12.67
CA GLY A 52 3.09 3.48 13.97
C GLY A 52 1.61 3.94 13.96
N ASP A 53 0.97 4.07 12.80
CA ASP A 53 -0.44 4.46 12.66
C ASP A 53 -1.27 3.34 11.99
N TYR A 54 -1.16 2.14 12.57
CA TYR A 54 -1.79 0.93 12.04
C TYR A 54 -3.32 1.04 12.10
N GLY A 55 -3.99 0.66 11.00
CA GLY A 55 -5.44 0.73 10.88
C GLY A 55 -5.97 2.00 10.19
N ASN A 56 -5.10 2.97 9.92
CA ASN A 56 -5.41 4.20 9.19
C ASN A 56 -4.68 4.20 7.83
N PRO A 57 -5.14 3.40 6.85
CA PRO A 57 -4.44 3.27 5.58
C PRO A 57 -4.58 4.56 4.75
N VAL A 58 -3.47 4.96 4.13
CA VAL A 58 -3.38 6.19 3.31
C VAL A 58 -3.36 5.90 1.82
N LEU A 59 -2.91 4.71 1.44
CA LEU A 59 -2.85 4.20 0.07
C LEU A 59 -3.35 2.76 0.05
N GLY A 60 -4.01 2.37 -1.03
CA GLY A 60 -4.41 0.98 -1.19
C GLY A 60 -4.60 0.56 -2.64
N PHE A 61 -4.39 -0.72 -2.92
CA PHE A 61 -4.89 -1.34 -4.13
C PHE A 61 -6.36 -1.73 -3.96
N ASP A 62 -7.21 -1.20 -4.84
CA ASP A 62 -8.62 -1.57 -4.92
C ASP A 62 -8.82 -2.61 -6.04
N PRO A 63 -9.23 -3.85 -5.71
CA PRO A 63 -9.47 -4.90 -6.69
C PRO A 63 -10.67 -4.63 -7.61
N ALA A 64 -11.64 -3.82 -7.18
CA ALA A 64 -12.83 -3.51 -7.99
C ALA A 64 -12.48 -2.65 -9.21
N VAL A 65 -11.60 -1.66 -9.04
CA VAL A 65 -11.14 -0.79 -10.13
C VAL A 65 -9.77 -1.17 -10.68
N GLY A 66 -9.07 -2.12 -10.04
CA GLY A 66 -7.76 -2.63 -10.46
C GLY A 66 -6.64 -1.59 -10.36
N ARG A 67 -6.76 -0.61 -9.47
CA ARG A 67 -5.84 0.54 -9.36
C ARG A 67 -5.38 0.75 -7.92
N VAL A 68 -4.26 1.45 -7.79
CA VAL A 68 -3.84 2.01 -6.49
C VAL A 68 -4.52 3.36 -6.36
N VAL A 69 -5.15 3.59 -5.21
CA VAL A 69 -5.93 4.77 -4.89
C VAL A 69 -5.42 5.40 -3.60
N LEU A 70 -5.59 6.72 -3.49
CA LEU A 70 -5.48 7.42 -2.22
C LEU A 70 -6.72 7.11 -1.39
N LEU A 71 -6.51 6.82 -0.12
CA LEU A 71 -7.57 6.56 0.86
C LEU A 71 -7.75 7.74 1.83
N VAL A 72 -6.88 8.73 1.73
CA VAL A 72 -6.93 9.97 2.48
C VAL A 72 -6.81 11.17 1.53
N ASP A 73 -7.44 12.27 1.90
CA ASP A 73 -7.23 13.56 1.25
C ASP A 73 -5.80 14.04 1.55
N PRO A 74 -4.95 14.24 0.55
CA PRO A 74 -3.56 14.64 0.75
C PRO A 74 -3.39 16.06 1.30
N ARG A 75 -4.44 16.89 1.30
CA ARG A 75 -4.41 18.26 1.84
C ARG A 75 -4.86 18.34 3.29
N SER A 76 -5.84 17.52 3.67
CA SER A 76 -6.46 17.57 5.01
C SER A 76 -6.10 16.37 5.90
N GLY A 77 -5.55 15.30 5.33
CA GLY A 77 -5.27 14.04 6.04
C GLY A 77 -6.54 13.26 6.41
N ARG A 78 -7.73 13.72 6.01
CA ARG A 78 -9.00 13.04 6.31
C ARG A 78 -9.19 11.83 5.41
N GLN A 79 -9.77 10.78 5.97
CA GLN A 79 -10.11 9.59 5.20
C GLN A 79 -11.19 9.89 4.15
N LEU A 80 -10.97 9.39 2.95
CA LEU A 80 -11.91 9.44 1.84
C LEU A 80 -12.89 8.28 2.05
N THR A 81 -14.05 8.59 2.65
CA THR A 81 -15.18 7.66 2.83
C THR A 81 -15.82 7.27 1.52
#